data_AF-A0A952TP91-F1
#
_entry.id   AF-A0A952TP91-F1
#
_cell.length_a   1.000
_cell.length_b   1.000
_cell.length_c   1.000
_cell.angle_alpha   90.00
_cell.angle_beta   90.00
_cell.angle_gamma   90.00
#
_symmetry.space_group_name_H-M   'P 1'
#
loop_
_entity.id
_entity.type
_entity.pdbx_description
1 polymer ?
#
loop_
_entity_poly.entity_id
_entity_poly.type
_entity_poly.pdbx_seq_one_letter_code
_entity_poly.pdbx_strand_id
1 'polypeptide(L)'
;MSPIYPPLYEHWLRPRLHVVRAEKLATCDDCAMVNPVGVTRDPGPFRADLKCCTYFPYVPNFGLGAMLQTNASGARVRFAAAKAQGLFLPTGLHAAAEREVLQSEAGYDAFGKDERLLCPFHDRQRNRCGVWLNRPGVCATYFCKTEAGFPYWQDVEAYLNHFEWGLANWTTERMGVDEERIEMCKAALSIEESGEERDYFLRAAWGADFGQEESFFRRALEIARAISNEELAALIGDRGTQLELRIRNV
;
A
#
# COMPACT_ATOMS: atom_id res chain seq x y z
N MET A 1 -17.97 15.23 -9.05
CA MET A 1 -16.71 15.43 -8.29
C MET A 1 -16.07 14.05 -8.13
N SER A 2 -14.89 13.83 -8.70
CA SER A 2 -14.21 12.51 -8.62
C SER A 2 -13.76 12.24 -7.18
N PRO A 3 -13.81 10.97 -6.72
CA PRO A 3 -13.35 10.64 -5.38
C PRO A 3 -11.87 11.00 -5.18
N ILE A 4 -11.55 11.44 -3.97
CA ILE A 4 -10.26 12.00 -3.54
C ILE A 4 -9.26 10.90 -3.13
N TYR A 5 -9.71 9.66 -3.03
CA TYR A 5 -8.89 8.44 -2.86
C TYR A 5 -8.93 7.58 -4.13
N PRO A 6 -7.93 6.69 -4.32
CA PRO A 6 -7.86 5.81 -5.49
C PRO A 6 -9.18 5.04 -5.73
N PRO A 7 -9.57 4.80 -7.00
CA PRO A 7 -10.75 4.01 -7.35
C PRO A 7 -10.82 2.64 -6.65
N LEU A 8 -9.68 2.08 -6.26
CA LEU A 8 -9.58 0.90 -5.40
C LEU A 8 -10.58 0.91 -4.23
N TYR A 9 -10.71 2.03 -3.51
CA TYR A 9 -11.50 2.09 -2.27
C TYR A 9 -12.97 2.43 -2.48
N GLU A 10 -13.37 2.79 -3.70
CA GLU A 10 -14.64 3.43 -3.97
C GLU A 10 -15.85 2.61 -3.53
N HIS A 11 -15.78 1.29 -3.69
CA HIS A 11 -16.81 0.34 -3.26
C HIS A 11 -17.14 0.46 -1.77
N TRP A 12 -16.13 0.59 -0.92
CA TRP A 12 -16.29 0.58 0.54
C TRP A 12 -16.43 1.96 1.14
N LEU A 13 -15.68 2.93 0.60
CA LEU A 13 -15.48 4.23 1.24
C LEU A 13 -16.39 5.32 0.68
N ARG A 14 -16.96 5.18 -0.52
CA ARG A 14 -17.90 6.19 -1.05
C ARG A 14 -19.05 6.53 -0.06
N PRO A 15 -19.67 5.56 0.65
CA PRO A 15 -20.69 5.86 1.65
C PRO A 15 -20.14 6.49 2.95
N ARG A 16 -18.86 6.27 3.27
CA ARG A 16 -18.23 6.62 4.56
C ARG A 16 -17.39 7.90 4.50
N LEU A 17 -16.72 8.16 3.39
CA LEU A 17 -15.84 9.31 3.18
C LEU A 17 -16.26 10.03 1.89
N HIS A 18 -17.45 10.63 1.92
CA HIS A 18 -18.04 11.31 0.76
C HIS A 18 -17.48 12.73 0.54
N VAL A 19 -16.83 13.32 1.57
CA VAL A 19 -16.10 14.59 1.48
C VAL A 19 -14.70 14.37 2.00
N VAL A 20 -13.74 14.21 1.10
CA VAL A 20 -12.32 14.37 1.42
C VAL A 20 -11.82 15.58 0.62
N ARG A 21 -10.90 16.37 1.15
CA ARG A 21 -10.43 17.58 0.46
C ARG A 21 -9.55 17.18 -0.72
N ALA A 22 -9.83 17.69 -1.92
CA ALA A 22 -8.94 17.48 -3.05
C ALA A 22 -7.62 18.24 -2.83
N GLU A 23 -6.48 17.58 -3.03
CA GLU A 23 -5.18 18.24 -2.93
C GLU A 23 -4.70 18.68 -4.32
N LYS A 24 -4.53 19.99 -4.49
CA LYS A 24 -4.11 20.58 -5.78
C LYS A 24 -2.60 20.70 -5.90
N LEU A 25 -1.87 20.62 -4.78
CA LEU A 25 -0.41 20.71 -4.74
C LEU A 25 0.28 19.37 -5.02
N ALA A 26 -0.49 18.32 -5.29
CA ALA A 26 -0.02 17.00 -5.67
C ALA A 26 0.44 16.93 -7.15
N THR A 27 1.48 17.69 -7.51
CA THR A 27 1.95 17.80 -8.89
C THR A 27 3.00 16.74 -9.24
N CYS A 28 2.68 15.45 -9.13
CA CYS A 28 3.69 14.38 -9.36
C CYS A 28 4.34 14.41 -10.76
N ASP A 29 3.64 14.92 -11.78
CA ASP A 29 4.18 15.10 -13.13
C ASP A 29 5.21 16.26 -13.20
N ASP A 30 5.06 17.26 -12.34
CA ASP A 30 5.98 18.39 -12.13
C ASP A 30 6.36 18.49 -10.65
N CYS A 31 7.14 17.50 -10.21
CA CYS A 31 7.30 17.19 -8.79
C CYS A 31 7.92 18.36 -8.01
N ALA A 32 7.12 18.95 -7.10
CA ALA A 32 7.53 20.07 -6.26
C ALA A 32 8.72 19.77 -5.33
N MET A 33 9.08 18.50 -5.15
CA MET A 33 10.24 18.08 -4.35
C MET A 33 11.55 18.06 -5.12
N VAL A 34 11.55 18.20 -6.45
CA VAL A 34 12.80 18.29 -7.24
C VAL A 34 13.52 19.61 -6.96
N ASN A 35 12.76 20.69 -6.79
CA ASN A 35 13.27 21.99 -6.36
C ASN A 35 12.34 22.55 -5.28
N PRO A 36 12.46 22.06 -4.03
CA PRO A 36 11.51 22.37 -2.97
C PRO A 36 11.63 23.85 -2.57
N VAL A 37 10.49 24.53 -2.55
CA VAL A 37 10.37 25.93 -2.09
C VAL A 37 9.28 25.98 -1.02
N GLY A 38 9.56 26.71 0.07
CA GLY A 38 8.65 26.86 1.20
C GLY A 38 8.63 25.64 2.12
N VAL A 39 7.52 25.46 2.83
CA VAL A 39 7.33 24.34 3.75
C VAL A 39 6.93 23.08 2.98
N THR A 40 7.64 21.98 3.21
CA THR A 40 7.40 20.66 2.63
C THR A 40 7.38 19.59 3.72
N ARG A 41 6.78 18.42 3.44
CA ARG A 41 6.76 17.26 4.37
C ARG A 41 8.17 16.74 4.67
N ASP A 42 9.02 16.69 3.65
CA ASP A 42 10.39 16.17 3.69
C ASP A 42 11.37 17.24 3.17
N PRO A 43 12.66 17.19 3.53
CA PRO A 43 13.62 18.27 3.22
C PRO A 43 14.00 18.39 1.74
N GLY A 44 13.94 17.30 0.96
CA GLY A 44 14.41 17.27 -0.44
C GLY A 44 15.89 17.67 -0.59
N PRO A 45 16.31 18.16 -1.78
CA PRO A 45 15.64 17.95 -3.06
C PRO A 45 15.61 16.46 -3.42
N PHE A 46 14.55 16.01 -4.06
CA PHE A 46 14.45 14.67 -4.63
C PHE A 46 15.06 14.65 -6.02
N ARG A 47 15.57 13.49 -6.41
CA ARG A 47 15.96 13.20 -7.80
C ARG A 47 14.72 13.20 -8.70
N ALA A 48 14.80 13.87 -9.84
CA ALA A 48 13.68 14.04 -10.77
C ALA A 48 13.17 12.72 -11.38
N ASP A 49 14.04 11.72 -11.47
CA ASP A 49 13.75 10.37 -11.96
C ASP A 49 13.26 9.40 -10.86
N LEU A 50 13.33 9.78 -9.58
CA LEU A 50 12.89 8.95 -8.45
C LEU A 50 11.65 9.53 -7.74
N LYS A 51 11.62 10.85 -7.51
CA LYS A 51 10.57 11.57 -6.78
C LYS A 51 10.34 10.91 -5.40
N CYS A 52 9.11 10.86 -4.90
CA CYS A 52 8.78 10.12 -3.68
C CYS A 52 8.73 8.59 -3.85
N CYS A 53 8.98 8.06 -5.07
CA CYS A 53 8.87 6.64 -5.36
C CYS A 53 10.08 5.82 -4.88
N THR A 54 10.74 6.23 -3.79
CA THR A 54 11.76 5.41 -3.12
C THR A 54 11.23 4.70 -1.86
N TYR A 55 9.92 4.79 -1.61
CA TYR A 55 9.26 4.04 -0.54
C TYR A 55 8.70 2.71 -1.06
N PHE A 56 8.85 1.65 -0.27
CA PHE A 56 8.21 0.36 -0.54
C PHE A 56 6.92 0.26 0.27
N PRO A 57 5.73 0.36 -0.34
CA PRO A 57 4.49 0.30 0.42
C PRO A 57 4.05 -1.14 0.66
N TYR A 58 3.44 -1.38 1.81
CA TYR A 58 2.53 -2.51 1.99
C TYR A 58 1.37 -2.39 0.99
N VAL A 59 0.99 -3.49 0.34
CA VAL A 59 -0.21 -3.55 -0.51
C VAL A 59 -1.09 -4.69 -0.03
N PRO A 60 -2.35 -4.44 0.39
CA PRO A 60 -3.20 -5.49 0.90
C PRO A 60 -3.59 -6.51 -0.18
N ASN A 61 -3.92 -7.73 0.22
CA ASN A 61 -4.28 -8.84 -0.68
C ASN A 61 -5.38 -8.48 -1.71
N PHE A 62 -6.42 -7.77 -1.32
CA PHE A 62 -7.47 -7.30 -2.22
C PHE A 62 -6.97 -6.20 -3.18
N GLY A 63 -6.01 -5.36 -2.75
CA GLY A 63 -5.36 -4.35 -3.59
C GLY A 63 -4.53 -4.99 -4.69
N LEU A 64 -3.80 -6.05 -4.37
CA LEU A 64 -3.12 -6.90 -5.35
C LEU A 64 -4.11 -7.56 -6.32
N GLY A 65 -5.24 -8.07 -5.80
CA GLY A 65 -6.34 -8.57 -6.63
C GLY A 65 -6.87 -7.53 -7.62
N ALA A 66 -7.02 -6.28 -7.19
CA ALA A 66 -7.48 -5.19 -8.04
C ALA A 66 -6.47 -4.86 -9.14
N MET A 67 -5.18 -4.85 -8.81
CA MET A 67 -4.11 -4.69 -9.81
C MET A 67 -4.16 -5.80 -10.87
N LEU A 68 -4.43 -7.04 -10.47
CA LEU A 68 -4.52 -8.19 -11.37
C LEU A 68 -5.78 -8.17 -12.27
N GLN A 69 -6.86 -7.50 -11.84
CA GLN A 69 -8.05 -7.26 -12.67
C GLN A 69 -7.82 -6.17 -13.72
N THR A 70 -6.89 -5.24 -13.49
CA THR A 70 -6.58 -4.24 -14.51
C THR A 70 -5.84 -4.89 -15.68
N ASN A 71 -6.46 -4.90 -16.86
CA ASN A 71 -5.86 -5.42 -18.11
C ASN A 71 -4.73 -4.54 -18.67
N ALA A 72 -4.28 -3.52 -17.93
CA ALA A 72 -3.15 -2.72 -18.33
C ALA A 72 -1.87 -3.57 -18.23
N SER A 73 -1.18 -3.77 -19.36
CA SER A 73 0.12 -4.44 -19.42
C SER A 73 1.11 -3.91 -18.38
N GLY A 74 1.03 -2.61 -18.07
CA GLY A 74 1.77 -1.96 -17.01
C GLY A 74 1.57 -2.60 -15.64
N ALA A 75 0.32 -2.85 -15.20
CA ALA A 75 0.04 -3.38 -13.87
C ALA A 75 0.60 -4.79 -13.66
N ARG A 76 0.48 -5.67 -14.67
CA ARG A 76 1.05 -7.03 -14.61
C ARG A 76 2.58 -7.02 -14.52
N VAL A 77 3.24 -6.17 -15.31
CA VAL A 77 4.70 -6.01 -15.24
C VAL A 77 5.12 -5.53 -13.85
N ARG A 78 4.35 -4.61 -13.23
CA ARG A 78 4.65 -4.16 -11.87
C ARG A 78 4.36 -5.19 -10.80
N PHE A 79 3.33 -6.01 -10.97
CA PHE A 79 3.07 -7.13 -10.07
C PHE A 79 4.25 -8.12 -10.04
N ALA A 80 4.79 -8.46 -11.22
CA ALA A 80 5.99 -9.29 -11.31
C ALA A 80 7.22 -8.61 -10.69
N ALA A 81 7.43 -7.31 -10.92
CA ALA A 81 8.51 -6.56 -10.30
C ALA A 81 8.38 -6.50 -8.76
N ALA A 82 7.16 -6.38 -8.25
CA ALA A 82 6.88 -6.43 -6.83
C ALA A 82 7.19 -7.79 -6.21
N LYS A 83 6.85 -8.89 -6.89
CA LYS A 83 7.23 -10.26 -6.49
C LYS A 83 8.75 -10.43 -6.39
N ALA A 84 9.50 -9.74 -7.24
CA ALA A 84 10.97 -9.84 -7.27
C ALA A 84 11.67 -8.97 -6.20
N GLN A 85 10.98 -8.00 -5.60
CA GLN A 85 11.57 -7.03 -4.66
C GLN A 85 10.94 -7.05 -3.26
N GLY A 86 9.90 -7.85 -3.06
CA GLY A 86 9.20 -7.99 -1.80
C GLY A 86 8.66 -9.41 -1.62
N LEU A 87 7.84 -9.57 -0.59
CA LEU A 87 7.29 -10.87 -0.19
C LEU A 87 5.77 -10.85 -0.35
N PHE A 88 5.26 -11.75 -1.18
CA PHE A 88 3.84 -12.04 -1.20
C PHE A 88 3.51 -13.00 -0.07
N LEU A 89 2.55 -12.59 0.76
CA LEU A 89 1.96 -13.35 1.84
C LEU A 89 0.43 -13.32 1.68
N PRO A 90 -0.32 -14.23 2.33
CA PRO A 90 -1.78 -14.21 2.33
C PRO A 90 -2.40 -12.83 2.68
N THR A 91 -1.75 -12.06 3.55
CA THR A 91 -2.20 -10.71 3.93
C THR A 91 -1.89 -9.63 2.89
N GLY A 92 -0.98 -9.87 1.94
CA GLY A 92 -0.61 -8.91 0.91
C GLY A 92 0.87 -8.93 0.52
N LEU A 93 1.32 -7.85 -0.10
CA LEU A 93 2.72 -7.61 -0.43
C LEU A 93 3.38 -6.81 0.70
N HIS A 94 4.52 -7.31 1.15
CA HIS A 94 5.36 -6.68 2.15
C HIS A 94 6.74 -6.39 1.57
N ALA A 95 7.45 -5.44 2.18
CA ALA A 95 8.87 -5.30 1.93
C ALA A 95 9.57 -6.58 2.40
N ALA A 96 10.57 -7.04 1.63
CA ALA A 96 11.45 -8.11 2.12
C ALA A 96 12.41 -7.54 3.19
N ALA A 97 12.92 -8.40 4.07
CA ALA A 97 13.90 -8.00 5.09
C ALA A 97 15.10 -7.23 4.52
N GLU A 98 15.61 -7.64 3.35
CA GLU A 98 16.72 -6.96 2.67
C GLU A 98 16.38 -5.51 2.34
N ARG A 99 15.11 -5.23 2.05
CA ARG A 99 14.64 -3.89 1.77
C ARG A 99 14.61 -3.03 3.03
N GLU A 100 14.26 -3.61 4.18
CA GLU A 100 14.29 -2.91 5.47
C GLU A 100 15.73 -2.60 5.91
N VAL A 101 16.64 -3.57 5.76
CA VAL A 101 18.07 -3.38 6.02
C VAL A 101 18.63 -2.26 5.14
N LEU A 102 18.38 -2.32 3.82
CA LEU A 102 18.81 -1.28 2.89
C LEU A 102 18.25 0.10 3.24
N GLN A 103 16.98 0.18 3.64
CA GLN A 103 16.34 1.44 4.06
C GLN A 103 16.97 1.97 5.35
N SER A 104 17.29 1.10 6.31
CA SER A 104 17.95 1.45 7.56
C SER A 104 19.36 1.97 7.34
N GLU A 105 20.16 1.28 6.51
CA GLU A 105 21.53 1.69 6.16
C GLU A 105 21.57 3.01 5.38
N ALA A 106 20.64 3.21 4.45
CA ALA A 106 20.57 4.42 3.65
C ALA A 106 20.12 5.64 4.48
N GLY A 107 19.38 5.41 5.56
CA GLY A 107 18.89 6.44 6.46
C GLY A 107 17.75 7.29 5.87
N TYR A 108 17.24 8.22 6.67
CA TYR A 108 16.11 9.07 6.30
C TYR A 108 16.41 9.98 5.09
N ASP A 109 17.66 10.46 4.99
CA ASP A 109 18.08 11.38 3.91
C ASP A 109 18.08 10.74 2.52
N ALA A 110 18.07 9.40 2.44
CA ALA A 110 18.01 8.67 1.17
C ALA A 110 16.63 8.74 0.50
N PHE A 111 15.58 9.11 1.22
CA PHE A 111 14.23 9.20 0.67
C PHE A 111 14.17 10.23 -0.47
N GLY A 112 13.73 9.76 -1.63
CA GLY A 112 13.69 10.47 -2.89
C GLY A 112 15.04 10.72 -3.56
N LYS A 113 16.14 10.15 -3.04
CA LYS A 113 17.51 10.42 -3.50
C LYS A 113 18.30 9.16 -3.87
N ASP A 114 18.00 8.02 -3.25
CA ASP A 114 18.68 6.76 -3.51
C ASP A 114 17.89 5.84 -4.46
N GLU A 115 18.49 5.52 -5.60
CA GLU A 115 17.89 4.68 -6.62
C GLU A 115 17.83 3.20 -6.23
N ARG A 116 18.68 2.75 -5.29
CA ARG A 116 18.61 1.38 -4.74
C ARG A 116 17.28 1.15 -4.02
N LEU A 117 16.67 2.23 -3.52
CA LEU A 117 15.37 2.23 -2.89
C LEU A 117 14.22 2.44 -3.89
N LEU A 118 14.41 2.37 -5.21
CA LEU A 118 13.29 2.57 -6.13
C LEU A 118 12.15 1.56 -5.85
N CYS A 119 10.92 2.06 -5.80
CA CYS A 119 9.71 1.27 -5.62
C CYS A 119 9.47 0.37 -6.84
N PRO A 120 9.08 -0.91 -6.68
CA PRO A 120 8.81 -1.81 -7.81
C PRO A 120 7.67 -1.31 -8.71
N PHE A 121 6.79 -0.47 -8.17
CA PHE A 121 5.67 0.11 -8.89
C PHE A 121 6.05 1.36 -9.73
N HIS A 122 7.27 1.89 -9.65
CA HIS A 122 7.66 3.09 -10.38
C HIS A 122 7.92 2.82 -11.87
N ASP A 123 7.08 3.39 -12.75
CA ASP A 123 7.22 3.30 -14.20
C ASP A 123 8.30 4.26 -14.72
N ARG A 124 9.55 3.77 -14.77
CA ARG A 124 10.72 4.49 -15.28
C ARG A 124 10.53 5.10 -16.67
N GLN A 125 9.84 4.40 -17.57
CA GLN A 125 9.63 4.91 -18.94
C GLN A 125 8.73 6.15 -18.95
N ARG A 126 7.74 6.18 -18.06
CA ARG A 126 6.78 7.29 -17.95
C ARG A 126 7.07 8.24 -16.79
N ASN A 127 8.14 7.97 -16.03
CA ASN A 127 8.52 8.64 -14.79
C ASN A 127 7.34 8.89 -13.83
N ARG A 128 6.49 7.87 -13.60
CA ARG A 128 5.28 7.96 -12.78
C ARG A 128 4.92 6.65 -12.10
N CYS A 129 4.00 6.67 -11.15
CA CYS A 129 3.51 5.44 -10.52
C CYS A 129 2.75 4.58 -11.54
N GLY A 130 3.19 3.33 -11.74
CA GLY A 130 2.56 2.37 -12.65
C GLY A 130 1.24 1.77 -12.13
N VAL A 131 0.96 1.95 -10.83
CA VAL A 131 -0.26 1.46 -10.17
C VAL A 131 -1.09 2.59 -9.57
N TRP A 132 -1.00 3.81 -10.11
CA TRP A 132 -1.62 5.01 -9.53
C TRP A 132 -3.08 4.83 -9.11
N LEU A 133 -3.91 4.16 -9.92
CA LEU A 133 -5.33 3.92 -9.64
C LEU A 133 -5.59 2.88 -8.54
N ASN A 134 -4.58 2.06 -8.21
CA ASN A 134 -4.62 0.99 -7.21
C ASN A 134 -3.56 1.20 -6.11
N ARG A 135 -3.04 2.43 -5.96
CA ARG A 135 -1.98 2.70 -4.98
C ARG A 135 -2.54 2.55 -3.55
N PRO A 136 -1.75 2.00 -2.61
CA PRO A 136 -2.19 1.79 -1.23
C PRO A 136 -2.31 3.11 -0.46
N GLY A 137 -2.92 3.04 0.73
CA GLY A 137 -3.37 4.19 1.52
C GLY A 137 -2.25 5.19 1.76
N VAL A 138 -1.11 4.70 2.27
CA VAL A 138 0.10 5.49 2.50
C VAL A 138 0.56 6.28 1.28
N CYS A 139 0.54 5.70 0.07
CA CYS A 139 0.92 6.42 -1.16
C CYS A 139 -0.22 7.31 -1.69
N ALA A 140 -1.47 6.99 -1.38
CA ALA A 140 -2.63 7.79 -1.73
C ALA A 140 -2.73 9.10 -0.95
N THR A 141 -2.22 9.10 0.28
CA THR A 141 -2.28 10.22 1.22
C THR A 141 -0.93 10.90 1.43
N TYR A 142 0.13 10.42 0.79
CA TYR A 142 1.42 11.10 0.79
C TYR A 142 1.36 12.35 -0.07
N PHE A 143 1.20 13.50 0.59
CA PHE A 143 1.29 14.82 -0.03
C PHE A 143 2.53 15.55 0.48
N CYS A 144 3.42 15.92 -0.44
CA CYS A 144 4.65 16.66 -0.12
C CYS A 144 4.38 18.12 0.25
N LYS A 145 3.25 18.67 -0.25
CA LYS A 145 2.69 19.99 0.03
C LYS A 145 1.18 19.83 0.11
N THR A 146 0.53 20.64 0.95
CA THR A 146 -0.91 20.49 1.19
C THR A 146 -1.60 21.79 1.51
N GLU A 147 -2.75 22.02 0.87
CA GLU A 147 -3.70 23.09 1.23
C GLU A 147 -4.59 22.66 2.41
N ALA A 148 -4.87 21.36 2.53
CA ALA A 148 -5.70 20.80 3.61
C ALA A 148 -4.96 20.70 4.95
N GLY A 149 -3.62 20.82 4.94
CA GLY A 149 -2.74 20.63 6.09
C GLY A 149 -2.25 19.19 6.25
N PHE A 150 -1.02 19.03 6.77
CA PHE A 150 -0.45 17.70 7.02
C PHE A 150 -1.24 16.87 8.04
N PRO A 151 -1.74 17.45 9.17
CA PRO A 151 -2.52 16.68 10.14
C PRO A 151 -3.78 16.05 9.56
N TYR A 152 -4.47 16.75 8.66
CA TYR A 152 -5.63 16.20 7.96
C TYR A 152 -5.27 14.94 7.17
N TRP A 153 -4.22 15.01 6.36
CA TRP A 153 -3.78 13.87 5.56
C TRP A 153 -3.20 12.73 6.39
N GLN A 154 -2.62 13.02 7.56
CA GLN A 154 -2.20 12.00 8.52
C GLN A 154 -3.41 11.23 9.08
N ASP A 155 -4.53 11.91 9.36
CA ASP A 155 -5.77 11.23 9.78
C ASP A 155 -6.36 10.37 8.64
N VAL A 156 -6.36 10.86 7.40
CA VAL A 156 -6.79 10.06 6.23
C VAL A 156 -5.87 8.84 6.04
N GLU A 157 -4.55 9.02 6.14
CA GLU A 157 -3.55 7.95 6.06
C GLU A 157 -3.81 6.88 7.14
N ALA A 158 -4.01 7.32 8.38
CA ALA A 158 -4.29 6.42 9.50
C ALA A 158 -5.61 5.64 9.32
N TYR A 159 -6.65 6.27 8.76
CA TYR A 159 -7.90 5.59 8.43
C TYR A 159 -7.71 4.55 7.34
N LEU A 160 -7.05 4.91 6.22
CA LEU A 160 -6.83 3.99 5.12
C LEU A 160 -5.95 2.82 5.53
N ASN A 161 -4.86 3.06 6.27
CA ASN A 161 -4.00 1.98 6.76
C ASN A 161 -4.75 1.03 7.71
N HIS A 162 -5.58 1.58 8.61
CA HIS A 162 -6.42 0.76 9.51
C HIS A 162 -7.43 -0.08 8.72
N PHE A 163 -8.09 0.53 7.74
CA PHE A 163 -9.01 -0.15 6.84
C PHE A 163 -8.33 -1.26 6.03
N GLU A 164 -7.17 -0.98 5.43
CA GLU A 164 -6.42 -1.92 4.60
C GLU A 164 -5.99 -3.15 5.40
N TRP A 165 -5.40 -2.94 6.57
CA TRP A 165 -4.98 -4.03 7.45
C TRP A 165 -6.16 -4.86 7.96
N GLY A 166 -7.24 -4.20 8.41
CA GLY A 166 -8.43 -4.88 8.88
C GLY A 166 -9.04 -5.75 7.78
N LEU A 167 -9.25 -5.20 6.59
CA LEU A 167 -9.88 -5.90 5.47
C LEU A 167 -9.00 -7.01 4.90
N ALA A 168 -7.68 -6.82 4.88
CA ALA A 168 -6.75 -7.85 4.47
C ALA A 168 -6.79 -9.07 5.41
N ASN A 169 -6.77 -8.84 6.73
CA ASN A 169 -6.84 -9.91 7.72
C ASN A 169 -8.21 -10.62 7.72
N TRP A 170 -9.31 -9.85 7.67
CA TRP A 170 -10.67 -10.39 7.56
C TRP A 170 -10.86 -11.28 6.33
N THR A 171 -10.23 -10.89 5.20
CA THR A 171 -10.25 -11.69 3.97
C THR A 171 -9.41 -12.95 4.12
N THR A 172 -8.24 -12.84 4.73
CA THR A 172 -7.30 -13.95 4.98
C THR A 172 -7.95 -15.03 5.85
N GLU A 173 -8.65 -14.63 6.91
CA GLU A 173 -9.43 -15.53 7.78
C GLU A 173 -10.51 -16.30 7.00
N ARG A 174 -11.28 -15.61 6.15
CA ARG A 174 -12.31 -16.22 5.28
C ARG A 174 -11.76 -17.15 4.21
N MET A 175 -10.48 -17.01 3.89
CA MET A 175 -9.77 -17.90 2.98
C MET A 175 -9.17 -19.11 3.71
N GLY A 176 -9.43 -19.29 5.01
CA GLY A 176 -8.96 -20.43 5.78
C GLY A 176 -7.47 -20.38 6.10
N VAL A 177 -6.90 -19.18 6.21
CA VAL A 177 -5.55 -18.98 6.70
C VAL A 177 -5.65 -18.86 8.22
N ASP A 178 -5.19 -19.91 8.91
CA ASP A 178 -5.25 -20.03 10.37
C ASP A 178 -4.09 -19.31 11.07
N GLU A 179 -4.12 -19.31 12.41
CA GLU A 179 -3.12 -18.66 13.25
C GLU A 179 -1.71 -19.20 13.00
N GLU A 180 -1.55 -20.51 12.79
CA GLU A 180 -0.25 -21.11 12.48
C GLU A 180 0.32 -20.53 11.19
N ARG A 181 -0.47 -20.44 10.12
CA ARG A 181 -0.04 -19.84 8.86
C ARG A 181 0.25 -18.34 9.00
N ILE A 182 -0.44 -17.63 9.89
CA ILE A 182 -0.11 -16.23 10.22
C ILE A 182 1.24 -16.12 10.94
N GLU A 183 1.56 -17.03 11.86
CA GLU A 183 2.90 -17.07 12.46
C GLU A 183 3.98 -17.37 11.41
N MET A 184 3.71 -18.25 10.44
CA MET A 184 4.62 -18.48 9.32
C MET A 184 4.81 -17.22 8.46
N CYS A 185 3.78 -16.40 8.29
CA CYS A 185 3.90 -15.09 7.63
C CYS A 185 4.88 -14.18 8.39
N LYS A 186 4.77 -14.12 9.73
CA LYS A 186 5.66 -13.31 10.56
C LYS A 186 7.10 -13.80 10.50
N ALA A 187 7.31 -15.11 10.56
CA ALA A 187 8.63 -15.72 10.41
C ALA A 187 9.24 -15.38 9.05
N ALA A 188 8.47 -15.49 7.96
CA ALA A 188 8.94 -15.13 6.62
C ALA A 188 9.34 -13.66 6.46
N LEU A 189 8.78 -12.75 7.27
CA LEU A 189 9.12 -11.31 7.28
C LEU A 189 10.33 -10.98 8.15
N SER A 190 10.77 -11.89 9.02
CA SER A 190 11.87 -11.64 9.94
C SER A 190 13.17 -11.34 9.18
N ILE A 191 13.94 -10.38 9.70
CA ILE A 191 15.26 -10.03 9.18
C ILE A 191 16.32 -11.09 9.45
N GLU A 192 16.06 -11.97 10.42
CA GLU A 192 16.95 -13.06 10.82
C GLU A 192 16.89 -14.22 9.81
N GLU A 193 15.77 -14.33 9.11
CA GLU A 193 15.48 -15.44 8.21
C GLU A 193 15.89 -15.11 6.77
N SER A 194 16.57 -16.01 6.07
CA SER A 194 16.98 -15.81 4.68
C SER A 194 17.14 -17.13 3.91
N GLY A 195 17.25 -17.06 2.58
CA GLY A 195 17.49 -18.22 1.74
C GLY A 195 16.46 -19.34 1.92
N GLU A 196 16.94 -20.58 2.10
CA GLU A 196 16.11 -21.78 2.22
C GLU A 196 15.16 -21.74 3.43
N GLU A 197 15.57 -21.09 4.53
CA GLU A 197 14.76 -21.00 5.75
C GLU A 197 13.55 -20.09 5.54
N ARG A 198 13.76 -18.93 4.90
CA ARG A 198 12.65 -18.06 4.49
C ARG A 198 11.73 -18.75 3.48
N ASP A 199 12.30 -19.48 2.52
CA ASP A 199 11.51 -20.25 1.54
C ASP A 199 10.62 -21.31 2.19
N TYR A 200 11.08 -21.94 3.27
CA TYR A 200 10.26 -22.83 4.09
C TYR A 200 9.07 -22.09 4.70
N PHE A 201 9.30 -20.96 5.37
CA PHE A 201 8.22 -20.17 5.99
C PHE A 201 7.23 -19.62 4.96
N LEU A 202 7.70 -19.19 3.79
CA LEU A 202 6.84 -18.77 2.68
C LEU A 202 5.93 -19.90 2.21
N ARG A 203 6.49 -21.10 2.01
CA ARG A 203 5.70 -22.28 1.62
C ARG A 203 4.67 -22.64 2.68
N ALA A 204 5.07 -22.61 3.95
CA ALA A 204 4.18 -22.92 5.07
C ALA A 204 3.05 -21.88 5.21
N ALA A 205 3.35 -20.58 5.10
CA ALA A 205 2.38 -19.50 5.12
C ALA A 205 1.31 -19.65 4.01
N TRP A 206 1.75 -20.00 2.81
CA TRP A 206 0.86 -20.20 1.67
C TRP A 206 0.13 -21.55 1.67
N GLY A 207 0.69 -22.58 2.29
CA GLY A 207 0.11 -23.91 2.33
C GLY A 207 -0.26 -24.42 0.93
N ALA A 208 -1.52 -24.86 0.77
CA ALA A 208 -2.03 -25.35 -0.50
C ALA A 208 -2.12 -24.29 -1.62
N ASP A 209 -2.10 -23.00 -1.27
CA ASP A 209 -2.13 -21.89 -2.23
C ASP A 209 -0.73 -21.47 -2.71
N PHE A 210 0.34 -22.14 -2.28
CA PHE A 210 1.70 -21.84 -2.72
C PHE A 210 1.83 -22.05 -4.23
N GLY A 211 2.37 -21.05 -4.94
CA GLY A 211 2.41 -21.02 -6.40
C GLY A 211 1.11 -20.57 -7.07
N GLN A 212 0.04 -20.35 -6.31
CA GLN A 212 -1.28 -19.90 -6.77
C GLN A 212 -1.62 -18.50 -6.23
N GLU A 213 -0.60 -17.71 -5.87
CA GLU A 213 -0.78 -16.42 -5.17
C GLU A 213 -1.66 -15.44 -5.97
N GLU A 214 -1.49 -15.44 -7.29
CA GLU A 214 -2.31 -14.65 -8.21
C GLU A 214 -3.81 -15.01 -8.16
N SER A 215 -4.13 -16.30 -8.08
CA SER A 215 -5.51 -16.77 -7.92
C SER A 215 -6.04 -16.42 -6.54
N PHE A 216 -5.21 -16.58 -5.51
CA PHE A 216 -5.51 -16.18 -4.14
C PHE A 216 -5.90 -14.69 -4.07
N PHE A 217 -5.08 -13.78 -4.60
CA PHE A 217 -5.37 -12.34 -4.54
C PHE A 217 -6.63 -11.93 -5.31
N ARG A 218 -6.96 -12.61 -6.41
CA ARG A 218 -8.24 -12.38 -7.12
C ARG A 218 -9.43 -12.78 -6.25
N ARG A 219 -9.39 -13.96 -5.63
CA ARG A 219 -10.41 -14.40 -4.66
C ARG A 219 -10.48 -13.48 -3.44
N ALA A 220 -9.33 -12.99 -2.96
CA ALA A 220 -9.27 -12.05 -1.86
C ALA A 220 -10.06 -10.76 -2.18
N LEU A 221 -9.92 -10.23 -3.40
CA LEU A 221 -10.72 -9.09 -3.84
C LEU A 221 -12.23 -9.40 -3.92
N GLU A 222 -12.60 -10.58 -4.41
CA GLU A 222 -14.01 -11.01 -4.48
C GLU A 222 -14.64 -11.08 -3.09
N ILE A 223 -13.94 -11.71 -2.14
CA ILE A 223 -14.34 -11.82 -0.74
C ILE A 223 -14.42 -10.44 -0.10
N ALA A 224 -13.39 -9.61 -0.26
CA ALA A 224 -13.35 -8.24 0.27
C ALA A 224 -14.51 -7.39 -0.25
N ARG A 225 -14.92 -7.54 -1.51
CA ARG A 225 -16.08 -6.83 -2.08
C ARG A 225 -17.42 -7.33 -1.55
N ALA A 226 -17.48 -8.58 -1.12
CA ALA A 226 -18.69 -9.20 -0.58
C ALA A 226 -18.95 -8.86 0.91
N ILE A 227 -18.01 -8.19 1.59
CA ILE A 227 -18.20 -7.74 2.97
C ILE A 227 -19.47 -6.90 3.11
N SER A 228 -20.30 -7.21 4.10
CA SER A 228 -21.48 -6.40 4.41
C SER A 228 -21.10 -5.08 5.07
N ASN A 229 -22.03 -4.11 5.06
CA ASN A 229 -21.79 -2.84 5.76
C ASN A 229 -21.64 -3.02 7.28
N GLU A 230 -22.34 -4.00 7.86
CA GLU A 230 -22.27 -4.33 9.28
C GLU A 230 -20.91 -4.93 9.64
N GLU A 231 -20.46 -5.94 8.90
CA GLU A 231 -19.11 -6.53 9.10
C GLU A 231 -18.02 -5.49 8.90
N LEU A 232 -18.15 -4.64 7.88
CA LEU A 232 -17.16 -3.59 7.66
C LEU A 232 -17.17 -2.54 8.77
N ALA A 233 -18.34 -2.18 9.33
CA ALA A 233 -18.41 -1.29 10.48
C ALA A 233 -17.75 -1.92 11.72
N ALA A 234 -18.00 -3.21 11.97
CA ALA A 234 -17.36 -3.96 13.05
C ALA A 234 -15.83 -4.03 12.89
N LEU A 235 -15.36 -4.25 11.66
CA LEU A 235 -13.94 -4.29 11.30
C LEU A 235 -13.24 -2.95 11.52
N ILE A 236 -13.89 -1.86 11.11
CA ILE A 236 -13.38 -0.49 11.31
C ILE A 236 -13.35 -0.16 12.81
N GLY A 237 -14.38 -0.56 13.56
CA GLY A 237 -14.48 -0.41 15.00
C GLY A 237 -14.40 1.04 15.50
N ASP A 238 -14.18 1.21 16.80
CA ASP A 238 -14.14 2.53 17.45
C ASP A 238 -13.02 3.41 16.92
N ARG A 239 -11.83 2.82 16.70
CA ARG A 239 -10.67 3.55 16.17
C ARG A 239 -10.98 4.15 14.80
N GLY A 240 -11.50 3.36 13.88
CA GLY A 240 -11.81 3.85 12.55
C GLY A 240 -12.99 4.81 12.54
N THR A 241 -13.98 4.63 13.44
CA THR A 241 -15.08 5.60 13.63
C THR A 241 -14.57 6.95 14.12
N GLN A 242 -13.64 6.97 15.08
CA GLN A 242 -13.02 8.21 15.56
C GLN A 242 -12.24 8.92 14.45
N LEU A 243 -11.47 8.18 13.65
CA LEU A 243 -10.76 8.71 12.48
C LEU A 243 -11.72 9.28 11.44
N GLU A 244 -12.81 8.58 11.13
CA GLU A 244 -13.84 9.05 10.21
C GLU A 244 -14.47 10.37 10.67
N LEU A 245 -14.77 10.49 11.97
CA LEU A 245 -15.26 11.75 12.55
C LEU A 245 -14.25 12.89 12.41
N ARG A 246 -12.96 12.65 12.67
CA ARG A 246 -11.91 13.66 12.49
C ARG A 246 -11.78 14.11 11.04
N ILE A 247 -11.90 13.20 10.08
CA ILE A 247 -11.81 13.51 8.65
C ILE A 247 -13.03 14.32 8.19
N ARG A 248 -14.23 13.99 8.68
CA ARG A 248 -15.49 14.64 8.28
C ARG A 248 -15.72 16.01 8.89
N ASN A 249 -15.15 16.30 10.06
CA ASN A 249 -15.39 17.53 10.81
C ASN A 249 -14.47 18.70 10.39
N VAL A 250 -13.79 18.62 9.23
CA VAL A 250 -12.79 19.59 8.77
C VAL A 250 -13.22 20.34 7.51
#